data_AF-A0AAU2CME1-F1
#
_entry.id   AF-A0AAU2CME1-F1
#
_cell.length_a   1.000
_cell.length_b   1.000
_cell.length_c   1.000
_cell.angle_alpha   90.00
_cell.angle_beta   90.00
_cell.angle_gamma   90.00
#
_symmetry.space_group_name_H-M   'P 1'
#
loop_
_entity.id
_entity.type
_entity.pdbx_description
1 polymer ?
#
loop_
_entity_poly.entity_id
_entity_poly.type
_entity_poly.pdbx_seq_one_letter_code
_entity_poly.pdbx_strand_id
1 'polypeptide(L)'
;MDVAEALGRVDVEWGARLLETLATDPTIDGYVRKRAAEVKMAVERAARVPETRATELILNDPTLSVSDRVAEAEALARVDVERGVRLLEALATDPTLDVGSRGEAASALARVDPVRGHPLVIEITLEIAGGYY
;
A
#
# COMPACT_ATOMS: atom_id res chain seq x y z
N MET A 1 5.90 -17.96 1.35
CA MET A 1 6.17 -16.68 1.99
C MET A 1 6.91 -16.96 3.27
N ASP A 2 8.14 -16.45 3.38
CA ASP A 2 9.00 -16.66 4.55
C ASP A 2 8.68 -15.62 5.64
N VAL A 3 8.81 -16.01 6.91
CA VAL A 3 8.55 -15.11 8.07
C VAL A 3 9.41 -13.85 8.01
N ALA A 4 10.63 -13.95 7.48
CA ALA A 4 11.54 -12.82 7.28
C ALA A 4 11.04 -11.83 6.20
N GLU A 5 10.38 -12.33 5.15
CA GLU A 5 9.79 -11.48 4.10
C GLU A 5 8.57 -10.72 4.64
N ALA A 6 7.76 -11.38 5.46
CA ALA A 6 6.63 -10.75 6.13
C ALA A 6 7.08 -9.69 7.16
N LEU A 7 8.11 -9.98 7.96
CA LEU A 7 8.67 -9.05 8.94
C LEU A 7 9.34 -7.84 8.30
N GLY A 8 10.08 -8.00 7.20
CA GLY A 8 10.69 -6.86 6.48
C GLY A 8 9.69 -5.88 5.88
N ARG A 9 8.41 -6.25 5.79
CA ARG A 9 7.32 -5.34 5.41
C ARG A 9 6.68 -4.60 6.59
N VAL A 10 6.75 -5.16 7.80
CA VAL A 10 6.15 -4.60 9.03
C VAL A 10 7.16 -3.75 9.81
N ASP A 11 8.42 -4.20 9.85
CA ASP A 11 9.55 -3.49 10.45
C ASP A 11 10.77 -3.75 9.58
N VAL A 12 11.09 -2.77 8.73
CA VAL A 12 12.19 -2.83 7.76
C VAL A 12 13.53 -3.12 8.46
N GLU A 13 13.73 -2.59 9.67
CA GLU A 13 14.99 -2.70 10.39
C GLU A 13 15.16 -4.09 11.03
N TRP A 14 14.08 -4.63 11.61
CA TRP A 14 14.06 -6.00 12.13
C TRP A 14 14.12 -7.06 11.03
N GLY A 15 13.36 -6.88 9.94
CA GLY A 15 13.40 -7.79 8.80
C GLY A 15 14.77 -7.81 8.12
N ALA A 16 15.41 -6.65 7.94
CA ALA A 16 16.76 -6.56 7.40
C ALA A 16 17.80 -7.28 8.28
N ARG A 17 17.71 -7.15 9.61
CA ARG A 17 18.58 -7.86 10.57
C ARG A 17 18.39 -9.38 10.55
N LEU A 18 17.15 -9.85 10.45
CA LEU A 18 16.86 -11.28 10.37
C LEU A 18 17.38 -11.87 9.04
N LEU A 19 17.16 -11.16 7.93
CA LEU A 19 17.69 -11.54 6.61
C LEU A 19 19.23 -11.52 6.58
N GLU A 20 19.87 -10.61 7.31
CA GLU A 20 21.33 -10.56 7.47
C GLU A 20 21.87 -11.78 8.23
N THR A 21 21.20 -12.16 9.31
CA THR A 21 21.52 -13.37 10.08
C THR A 21 21.41 -14.61 9.19
N LEU A 22 20.32 -14.74 8.44
CA LEU A 22 20.11 -15.86 7.53
C LEU A 22 21.12 -15.89 6.38
N ALA A 23 21.53 -14.73 5.85
CA ALA A 23 22.49 -14.65 4.75
C ALA A 23 23.92 -14.99 5.18
N THR A 24 24.27 -14.79 6.46
CA THR A 24 25.63 -14.94 6.98
C THR A 24 25.85 -16.21 7.80
N ASP A 25 24.77 -16.91 8.20
CA ASP A 25 24.87 -18.16 8.95
C ASP A 25 25.48 -19.29 8.09
N PRO A 26 26.68 -19.80 8.43
CA PRO A 26 27.33 -20.85 7.66
C PRO A 26 26.67 -22.23 7.77
N THR A 27 25.75 -22.41 8.72
CA THR A 27 25.00 -23.65 8.95
C THR A 27 23.76 -23.78 8.06
N ILE A 28 23.35 -22.68 7.42
CA ILE A 28 22.21 -22.62 6.52
C ILE A 28 22.64 -22.94 5.08
N ASP A 29 21.76 -23.65 4.37
CA ASP A 29 21.96 -24.04 2.98
C ASP A 29 22.29 -22.83 2.07
N GLY A 30 23.24 -23.03 1.15
CA GLY A 30 23.76 -21.98 0.28
C GLY A 30 22.71 -21.28 -0.58
N TYR A 31 21.66 -22.00 -1.01
CA TYR A 31 20.55 -21.43 -1.76
C TYR A 31 19.70 -20.51 -0.87
N VAL A 32 19.42 -20.92 0.36
CA VAL A 32 18.67 -20.12 1.34
C VAL A 32 19.43 -18.85 1.70
N ARG A 33 20.75 -18.92 1.92
CA ARG A 33 21.59 -17.73 2.18
C ARG A 33 21.58 -16.73 1.03
N LYS A 34 21.72 -17.23 -0.20
CA LYS A 34 21.66 -16.39 -1.41
C LYS A 34 20.30 -15.71 -1.52
N ARG A 35 19.22 -16.45 -1.28
CA ARG A 35 17.85 -15.92 -1.31
C ARG A 35 17.64 -14.84 -0.25
N ALA A 36 18.13 -15.04 0.98
CA ALA A 36 18.06 -14.05 2.04
C ALA A 36 18.81 -12.75 1.67
N ALA A 37 19.99 -12.85 1.05
CA ALA A 37 20.75 -11.69 0.57
C ALA A 37 20.02 -10.93 -0.57
N GLU A 38 19.39 -11.64 -1.51
CA GLU A 38 18.58 -11.05 -2.57
C GLU A 38 17.38 -10.29 -2.00
N VAL A 39 16.67 -10.89 -1.04
CA VAL A 39 15.50 -10.29 -0.39
C VAL A 39 15.93 -9.07 0.44
N LYS A 40 17.05 -9.14 1.17
CA LYS A 40 17.63 -7.98 1.89
C LYS A 40 17.88 -6.80 0.96
N MET A 41 18.55 -7.04 -0.17
CA MET A 41 18.79 -6.00 -1.17
C MET A 41 17.50 -5.42 -1.77
N ALA A 42 16.44 -6.23 -1.89
CA ALA A 42 15.14 -5.76 -2.37
C ALA A 42 14.43 -4.89 -1.30
N VAL A 43 14.44 -5.31 -0.04
CA VAL A 43 13.88 -4.56 1.09
C VAL A 43 14.61 -3.24 1.29
N GLU A 44 15.95 -3.24 1.27
CA GLU A 44 16.77 -2.02 1.37
C GLU A 44 16.55 -1.08 0.18
N ARG A 45 16.33 -1.61 -1.04
CA ARG A 45 15.96 -0.79 -2.20
C ARG A 45 14.58 -0.18 -2.03
N ALA A 46 13.61 -0.94 -1.56
CA ALA A 46 12.25 -0.46 -1.29
C ALA A 46 12.26 0.63 -0.21
N ALA A 47 13.05 0.45 0.85
CA ALA A 47 13.24 1.44 1.91
C ALA A 47 13.95 2.73 1.44
N ARG A 48 14.76 2.65 0.38
CA ARG A 48 15.39 3.84 -0.24
C ARG A 48 14.46 4.61 -1.16
N VAL A 49 13.34 4.04 -1.59
CA VAL A 49 12.31 4.79 -2.31
C VAL A 49 11.58 5.64 -1.27
N PRO A 50 11.63 6.99 -1.36
CA PRO A 50 10.86 7.83 -0.47
C PRO A 50 9.41 7.40 -0.50
N GLU A 51 8.80 7.26 0.67
CA GLU A 51 7.44 6.75 0.83
C GLU A 51 6.44 7.46 -0.08
N THR A 52 6.56 8.79 -0.19
CA THR A 52 5.81 9.66 -1.11
C THR A 52 5.94 9.24 -2.57
N ARG A 53 7.12 8.83 -3.02
CA ARG A 53 7.39 8.43 -4.41
C ARG A 53 6.71 7.11 -4.76
N ALA A 54 6.69 6.14 -3.85
CA ALA A 54 6.01 4.87 -4.10
C ALA A 54 4.48 5.03 -4.09
N THR A 55 3.96 5.92 -3.23
CA THR A 55 2.55 6.33 -3.22
C THR A 55 2.17 7.07 -4.51
N GLU A 56 3.02 7.98 -4.99
CA GLU A 56 2.87 8.68 -6.28
C GLU A 56 2.90 7.74 -7.48
N LEU A 57 3.72 6.68 -7.43
CA LEU A 57 3.76 5.68 -8.50
C LEU A 57 2.43 4.98 -8.63
N ILE A 58 1.82 4.53 -7.53
CA ILE A 58 0.49 3.87 -7.55
C ILE A 58 -0.58 4.85 -8.01
N LEU A 59 -0.61 6.06 -7.46
CA LEU A 59 -1.62 7.07 -7.81
C LEU A 59 -1.57 7.48 -9.28
N ASN A 60 -0.39 7.53 -9.89
CA ASN A 60 -0.19 8.04 -11.23
C ASN A 60 0.17 6.97 -12.26
N ASP A 61 0.14 5.68 -11.92
CA ASP A 61 0.49 4.61 -12.87
C ASP A 61 -0.58 4.55 -13.98
N PRO A 62 -0.25 4.91 -15.23
CA PRO A 62 -1.22 4.93 -16.32
C PRO A 62 -1.63 3.52 -16.76
N THR A 63 -0.94 2.47 -16.29
CA THR A 63 -1.25 1.06 -16.58
C THR A 63 -2.27 0.46 -15.62
N LEU A 64 -2.50 1.09 -14.45
CA LEU A 64 -3.47 0.65 -13.46
C LEU A 64 -4.81 1.34 -13.67
N SER A 65 -5.89 0.55 -13.63
CA SER A 65 -7.24 1.11 -13.49
C SER A 65 -7.43 1.68 -12.09
N VAL A 66 -8.46 2.52 -11.89
CA VAL A 66 -8.78 3.04 -10.55
C VAL A 66 -9.04 1.90 -9.56
N SER A 67 -9.80 0.88 -9.98
CA SER A 67 -10.10 -0.27 -9.13
C SER A 67 -8.83 -1.05 -8.76
N ASP A 68 -7.84 -1.14 -9.66
CA ASP A 68 -6.53 -1.73 -9.33
C ASP A 68 -5.78 -0.89 -8.28
N ARG A 69 -5.80 0.44 -8.42
CA ARG A 69 -5.19 1.36 -7.44
C ARG A 69 -5.86 1.26 -6.07
N VAL A 70 -7.19 1.14 -6.04
CA VAL A 70 -7.96 0.89 -4.80
C VAL A 70 -7.57 -0.45 -4.19
N ALA A 71 -7.50 -1.51 -4.98
CA ALA A 71 -7.10 -2.84 -4.50
C ALA A 71 -5.66 -2.85 -3.94
N GLU A 72 -4.72 -2.14 -4.59
CA GLU A 72 -3.37 -1.97 -4.08
C GLU A 72 -3.34 -1.17 -2.77
N ALA A 73 -4.13 -0.10 -2.66
CA ALA A 73 -4.23 0.69 -1.45
C ALA A 73 -4.83 -0.10 -0.28
N GLU A 74 -5.82 -0.97 -0.54
CA GLU A 74 -6.36 -1.90 0.44
C GLU A 74 -5.35 -2.98 0.84
N ALA A 75 -4.59 -3.52 -0.12
CA ALA A 75 -3.53 -4.46 0.18
C ALA A 75 -2.42 -3.81 1.03
N LEU A 76 -2.11 -2.55 0.75
CA LEU A 76 -1.18 -1.75 1.53
C LEU A 76 -1.71 -1.51 2.94
N ALA A 77 -2.99 -1.18 3.11
CA ALA A 77 -3.61 -1.01 4.42
C ALA A 77 -3.51 -2.25 5.33
N ARG A 78 -3.38 -3.45 4.76
CA ARG A 78 -3.18 -4.69 5.54
C ARG A 78 -1.78 -4.82 6.14
N VAL A 79 -0.79 -4.18 5.53
CA VAL A 79 0.61 -4.24 5.97
C VAL A 79 1.07 -2.93 6.63
N ASP A 80 0.47 -1.82 6.23
CA ASP A 80 0.73 -0.45 6.71
C ASP A 80 -0.59 0.34 6.61
N VAL A 81 -1.33 0.37 7.72
CA VAL A 81 -2.69 0.95 7.79
C VAL A 81 -2.69 2.41 7.38
N GLU A 82 -1.82 3.24 7.98
CA GLU A 82 -1.80 4.68 7.74
C GLU A 82 -1.48 4.98 6.27
N ARG A 83 -0.59 4.20 5.66
CA ARG A 83 -0.21 4.40 4.26
C ARG A 83 -1.31 3.99 3.28
N GLY A 84 -1.95 2.85 3.52
CA GLY A 84 -3.12 2.44 2.73
C GLY A 84 -4.29 3.42 2.87
N VAL A 85 -4.53 3.92 4.09
CA VAL A 85 -5.53 4.96 4.39
C VAL A 85 -5.25 6.24 3.59
N ARG A 86 -4.02 6.74 3.58
CA ARG A 86 -3.67 7.95 2.80
C ARG A 86 -3.85 7.77 1.30
N LEU A 87 -3.54 6.59 0.75
CA LEU A 87 -3.79 6.29 -0.67
C LEU A 87 -5.28 6.30 -0.99
N LEU A 88 -6.09 5.65 -0.16
CA LEU A 88 -7.54 5.59 -0.35
C LEU A 88 -8.17 6.98 -0.22
N GLU A 89 -7.70 7.80 0.72
CA GLU A 89 -8.12 9.20 0.89
C GLU A 89 -7.74 10.07 -0.32
N ALA A 90 -6.53 9.90 -0.86
CA ALA A 90 -6.10 10.59 -2.07
C ALA A 90 -6.96 10.22 -3.28
N LEU A 91 -7.27 8.93 -3.48
CA LEU A 91 -8.15 8.47 -4.56
C LEU A 91 -9.59 8.97 -4.38
N ALA A 92 -10.12 9.03 -3.15
CA ALA A 92 -11.47 9.51 -2.87
C ALA A 92 -11.63 11.04 -3.10
N THR A 93 -10.54 11.79 -2.98
CA THR A 93 -10.51 13.26 -3.11
C THR A 93 -9.92 13.75 -4.43
N ASP A 94 -9.50 12.85 -5.32
CA ASP A 94 -8.91 13.19 -6.62
C ASP A 94 -9.98 13.76 -7.57
N PRO A 95 -9.93 15.06 -7.92
CA PRO A 95 -10.94 15.68 -8.78
C PRO A 95 -10.82 15.26 -10.25
N THR A 96 -9.77 14.52 -10.63
CA THR A 96 -9.59 14.00 -11.99
C THR A 96 -10.30 12.67 -12.21
N LEU A 97 -10.71 12.00 -11.12
CA LEU A 97 -11.47 10.76 -11.16
C LEU A 97 -12.97 11.05 -11.23
N ASP A 98 -13.71 10.18 -11.90
CA ASP A 98 -15.17 10.27 -11.91
C ASP A 98 -15.75 9.96 -10.52
N VAL A 99 -16.98 10.40 -10.30
CA VAL A 99 -17.66 10.27 -9.00
C VAL A 99 -17.83 8.80 -8.54
N GLY A 100 -17.95 7.86 -9.47
CA GLY A 100 -18.04 6.43 -9.15
C GLY A 100 -16.71 5.89 -8.65
N SER A 101 -15.63 6.20 -9.36
CA SER A 101 -14.25 5.90 -8.98
C SER A 101 -13.89 6.45 -7.58
N ARG A 102 -14.22 7.72 -7.32
CA ARG A 102 -14.05 8.33 -5.99
C ARG A 102 -14.88 7.62 -4.93
N GLY A 103 -16.11 7.23 -5.26
CA GLY A 103 -17.01 6.51 -4.36
C GLY A 103 -16.53 5.11 -3.98
N GLU A 104 -15.90 4.40 -4.93
CA GLU A 104 -15.23 3.13 -4.69
C GLU A 104 -14.11 3.29 -3.66
N ALA A 105 -13.24 4.28 -3.87
CA ALA A 105 -12.14 4.59 -2.96
C ALA A 105 -12.62 5.02 -1.57
N ALA A 106 -13.65 5.86 -1.47
CA ALA A 106 -14.23 6.28 -0.19
C ALA A 106 -14.88 5.11 0.56
N SER A 107 -15.53 4.19 -0.17
CA SER A 107 -16.11 2.98 0.41
C SER A 107 -15.04 2.02 0.91
N ALA A 108 -13.95 1.87 0.16
CA ALA A 108 -12.77 1.13 0.62
C ALA A 108 -12.13 1.79 1.85
N LEU A 109 -12.00 3.12 1.86
CA LEU A 109 -11.51 3.87 3.01
C LEU A 109 -12.39 3.63 4.24
N ALA A 110 -13.72 3.67 4.10
CA ALA A 110 -14.63 3.44 5.23
C ALA A 110 -14.54 2.02 5.81
N ARG A 111 -14.09 1.03 5.03
CA ARG A 111 -13.84 -0.33 5.52
C ARG A 111 -12.55 -0.42 6.34
N VAL A 112 -11.55 0.41 6.04
CA VAL A 112 -10.22 0.40 6.68
C VAL A 112 -10.14 1.39 7.84
N ASP A 113 -10.64 2.61 7.63
CA ASP A 113 -10.75 3.70 8.60
C ASP A 113 -12.13 4.38 8.46
N PRO A 114 -13.13 3.95 9.26
CA PRO A 114 -14.47 4.53 9.25
C PRO A 114 -14.50 6.03 9.56
N VAL A 115 -13.54 6.53 10.35
CA VAL A 115 -13.51 7.93 10.79
C VAL A 115 -13.19 8.85 9.62
N ARG A 116 -12.24 8.45 8.76
CA ARG A 116 -11.90 9.21 7.54
C ARG A 116 -12.83 8.87 6.37
N GLY A 117 -13.30 7.62 6.26
CA GLY A 117 -14.06 7.15 5.11
C GLY A 117 -15.53 7.55 5.09
N HIS A 118 -16.24 7.48 6.21
CA HIS A 118 -17.68 7.78 6.22
C HIS A 118 -18.03 9.20 5.76
N PRO A 119 -17.30 10.26 6.19
CA PRO A 119 -17.55 11.60 5.68
C PRO A 119 -17.46 11.69 4.15
N LEU A 120 -16.45 11.06 3.54
CA LEU A 120 -16.25 11.06 2.09
C LEU A 120 -17.33 10.26 1.36
N VAL A 121 -17.79 9.14 1.91
CA VAL A 121 -18.92 8.39 1.35
C VAL A 121 -20.18 9.25 1.33
N ILE A 122 -20.46 9.98 2.40
CA ILE A 122 -21.62 10.89 2.47
C ILE A 122 -21.49 12.01 1.44
N GLU A 123 -20.33 12.67 1.38
CA GLU A 123 -20.05 13.75 0.43
C GLU A 123 -20.28 13.31 -1.01
N ILE A 124 -19.69 12.17 -1.40
CA ILE A 124 -19.80 11.64 -2.77
C ILE A 124 -21.23 11.21 -3.07
N THR A 125 -21.94 10.62 -2.09
CA THR A 125 -23.36 10.27 -2.26
C THR A 125 -24.21 11.51 -2.50
N LEU A 126 -23.92 12.61 -1.80
CA LEU A 126 -24.58 13.89 -2.00
C LEU A 126 -24.22 14.53 -3.34
N GLU A 127 -22.99 14.39 -3.82
CA GLU A 127 -22.57 14.83 -5.16
C GLU A 127 -23.38 14.10 -6.25
N ILE A 128 -23.52 12.77 -6.12
CA ILE A 128 -24.33 11.94 -7.04
C ILE A 128 -25.80 12.37 -7.01
N ALA A 129 -26.35 12.62 -5.81
CA ALA A 129 -27.75 13.02 -5.64
C ALA A 129 -28.00 14.48 -6.09
N GLY A 130 -27.01 15.36 -5.92
CA GLY A 130 -27.07 16.78 -6.23
C GLY A 130 -26.79 17.12 -7.69
N GLY A 131 -26.09 16.25 -8.42
CA GLY A 131 -25.82 16.39 -9.86
C GLY A 131 -27.04 16.25 -10.80
N TYR A 132 -28.25 16.21 -10.26
CA TYR A 132 -29.52 16.12 -11.00
C TYR A 132 -30.29 17.47 -11.11
N TYR A 133 -29.61 18.62 -10.98
CA TYR A 133 -30.21 19.95 -11.15
C TYR A 133 -29.63 20.74 -12.32
#